data_AF-A0A920U310-F1
#
_entry.id   AF-A0A920U310-F1
#
_cell.length_a   1.000
_cell.length_b   1.000
_cell.length_c   1.000
_cell.angle_alpha   90.00
_cell.angle_beta   90.00
_cell.angle_gamma   90.00
#
_symmetry.space_group_name_H-M   'P 1'
#
loop_
_entity.id
_entity.type
_entity.pdbx_description
1 polymer ?
#
loop_
_entity_poly.entity_id
_entity_poly.type
_entity_poly.pdbx_seq_one_letter_code
_entity_poly.pdbx_strand_id
1 'polypeptide(L)'
;MSRNKNKPVYRKRRGETLAEKADRHILYEQAVQCVETEIDMVDETFQTLRGRTATTIREDFCGTANTSCEWVGRRETNLAFAVDLDDDVLDWGRLHNVTRLNDSGSNRIVLFCDDVLKVETPAVDMVLAMNFSYQVFKTRQTLCEYFRTVRDALVDEGVLFMDA
;
A
#
# COMPACT_ATOMS: atom_id res chain seq x y z
N MET A 1 16.96 60.04 -6.77
CA MET A 1 15.82 59.72 -5.87
C MET A 1 15.92 58.25 -5.48
N SER A 2 16.24 57.95 -4.21
CA SER A 2 16.35 56.57 -3.72
C SER A 2 14.96 56.05 -3.36
N ARG A 3 14.50 54.95 -3.97
CA ARG A 3 13.24 54.29 -3.61
C ARG A 3 13.44 53.53 -2.31
N ASN A 4 12.82 54.04 -1.24
CA ASN A 4 12.79 53.38 0.06
C ASN A 4 11.98 52.08 -0.04
N LYS A 5 12.64 50.92 -0.06
CA LYS A 5 11.98 49.61 -0.08
C LYS A 5 11.62 49.22 1.35
N ASN A 6 10.47 49.66 1.84
CA ASN A 6 9.89 49.10 3.06
C ASN A 6 9.51 47.64 2.78
N LYS A 7 10.31 46.70 3.30
CA LYS A 7 9.94 45.28 3.31
C LYS A 7 8.79 45.09 4.31
N PRO A 8 7.72 44.35 3.96
CA PRO A 8 6.63 44.10 4.89
C PRO A 8 7.16 43.32 6.11
N VAL A 9 6.86 43.83 7.31
CA VAL A 9 7.19 43.15 8.57
C VAL A 9 6.21 41.99 8.72
N TYR A 10 6.64 40.76 8.39
CA TYR A 10 5.83 39.58 8.60
C TYR A 10 5.64 39.34 10.10
N ARG A 11 4.38 39.34 10.55
CA ARG A 11 3.99 39.03 11.92
C ARG A 11 4.43 37.59 12.23
N LYS A 12 5.20 37.37 13.31
CA LYS A 12 5.56 36.01 13.76
C LYS A 12 4.28 35.18 13.92
N ARG A 13 4.19 34.05 13.19
CA ARG A 13 3.07 33.10 13.32
C ARG A 13 2.99 32.62 14.77
N ARG A 14 1.79 32.65 15.34
CA ARG A 14 1.48 32.07 16.66
C ARG A 14 0.70 30.78 16.45
N GLY A 15 1.21 29.68 16.99
CA GLY A 15 0.60 28.35 16.90
C GLY A 15 1.09 27.53 15.71
N GLU A 16 0.87 26.22 15.80
CA GLU A 16 1.11 25.26 14.72
C GLU A 16 0.23 25.58 13.51
N THR A 17 0.85 25.48 12.35
CA THR A 17 0.22 25.57 11.04
C THR A 17 -0.71 24.38 10.78
N LEU A 18 -1.61 24.52 9.81
CA LEU A 18 -2.43 23.38 9.36
C LEU A 18 -1.57 22.20 8.88
N ALA A 19 -0.42 22.47 8.27
CA ALA A 19 0.50 21.44 7.81
C ALA A 19 1.12 20.66 8.98
N GLU A 20 1.51 21.34 10.07
CA GLU A 20 2.07 20.70 11.27
C GLU A 20 1.03 19.85 12.02
N LYS A 21 -0.26 20.13 11.83
CA LYS A 21 -1.37 19.37 12.45
C LYS A 21 -1.90 18.24 11.58
N ALA A 22 -1.54 18.20 10.30
CA ALA A 22 -2.11 17.25 9.37
C ALA A 22 -1.41 15.89 9.51
N ASP A 23 -2.20 14.82 9.51
CA ASP A 23 -1.67 13.47 9.39
C ASP A 23 -1.36 13.19 7.92
N ARG A 24 -0.06 13.00 7.61
CA ARG A 24 0.39 12.77 6.23
C ARG A 24 -0.19 11.49 5.62
N HIS A 25 -0.45 10.46 6.43
CA HIS A 25 -0.95 9.18 5.95
C HIS A 25 -2.42 9.32 5.56
N ILE A 26 -3.24 9.97 6.40
CA ILE A 26 -4.63 10.28 6.05
C ILE A 26 -4.69 11.11 4.76
N LEU A 27 -3.85 12.14 4.64
CA LEU A 27 -3.81 12.97 3.43
C LEU A 27 -3.41 12.16 2.19
N TYR A 28 -2.46 11.23 2.33
CA TYR A 28 -2.03 10.37 1.23
C TYR A 28 -3.13 9.41 0.81
N GLU A 29 -3.73 8.67 1.75
CA GLU A 29 -4.83 7.74 1.47
C GLU A 29 -5.97 8.45 0.74
N GLN A 30 -6.39 9.63 1.21
CA GLN A 30 -7.47 10.40 0.59
C GLN A 30 -7.13 10.99 -0.78
N ALA A 31 -5.86 11.30 -1.04
CA ALA A 31 -5.44 11.96 -2.27
C ALA A 31 -5.03 10.98 -3.37
N VAL A 32 -4.54 9.80 -3.00
CA VAL A 32 -3.88 8.87 -3.92
C VAL A 32 -4.64 7.56 -4.05
N GLN A 33 -5.23 7.03 -2.97
CA GLN A 33 -5.81 5.70 -2.99
C GLN A 33 -7.32 5.73 -3.29
N CYS A 34 -7.78 4.74 -4.05
CA CYS A 34 -9.20 4.42 -4.19
C CYS A 34 -9.38 2.91 -4.03
N VAL A 35 -9.09 2.42 -2.82
CA VAL A 35 -8.93 0.99 -2.52
C VAL A 35 -10.16 0.17 -2.90
N GLU A 36 -11.38 0.73 -2.77
CA GLU A 36 -12.60 0.02 -3.11
C GLU A 36 -12.67 -0.27 -4.61
N THR A 37 -12.39 0.73 -5.45
CA THR A 37 -12.41 0.56 -6.91
C THR A 37 -11.23 -0.27 -7.40
N GLU A 38 -10.06 -0.09 -6.79
CA GLU A 38 -8.87 -0.89 -7.08
C GLU A 38 -9.12 -2.37 -6.79
N ILE A 39 -9.69 -2.70 -5.62
CA ILE A 39 -9.98 -4.09 -5.26
C ILE A 39 -11.11 -4.67 -6.12
N ASP A 40 -12.15 -3.90 -6.46
CA ASP A 40 -13.17 -4.34 -7.43
C ASP A 40 -12.51 -4.77 -8.75
N MET A 41 -11.64 -3.92 -9.29
CA MET A 41 -10.97 -4.17 -10.56
C MET A 41 -10.08 -5.42 -10.54
N VAL A 42 -9.22 -5.58 -9.54
CA VAL A 42 -8.29 -6.74 -9.50
C VAL A 42 -9.03 -8.05 -9.28
N ASP A 43 -10.09 -8.04 -8.47
CA ASP A 43 -10.89 -9.22 -8.15
C ASP A 43 -11.72 -9.68 -9.37
N GLU A 44 -12.37 -8.74 -10.07
CA GLU A 44 -13.07 -9.02 -11.34
C GLU A 44 -12.10 -9.50 -12.43
N THR A 45 -10.93 -8.87 -12.53
CA THR A 45 -9.92 -9.23 -13.53
C THR A 45 -9.37 -10.62 -13.26
N PHE A 46 -9.05 -10.95 -12.01
CA PHE A 46 -8.60 -12.29 -11.64
C PHE A 46 -9.65 -13.34 -11.95
N GLN A 47 -10.91 -13.10 -11.57
CA GLN A 47 -12.03 -14.00 -11.86
C GLN A 47 -12.19 -14.22 -13.37
N THR A 48 -12.03 -13.17 -14.19
CA THR A 48 -12.10 -13.25 -15.66
C THR A 48 -10.95 -14.07 -16.23
N LEU A 49 -9.73 -13.88 -15.72
CA LEU A 49 -8.53 -14.58 -16.21
C LEU A 49 -8.48 -16.05 -15.80
N ARG A 50 -8.91 -16.36 -14.57
CA ARG A 50 -8.72 -17.69 -13.95
C ARG A 50 -10.00 -18.50 -13.78
N GLY A 51 -11.17 -17.89 -13.96
CA GLY A 51 -12.47 -18.56 -13.80
C GLY A 51 -12.81 -18.95 -12.36
N ARG A 52 -12.04 -18.46 -11.38
CA ARG A 52 -12.25 -18.68 -9.95
C ARG A 52 -11.94 -17.41 -9.16
N THR A 53 -12.47 -17.34 -7.94
CA THR A 53 -12.26 -16.20 -7.05
C THR A 53 -10.92 -16.32 -6.34
N ALA A 54 -10.16 -15.22 -6.27
CA ALA A 54 -8.95 -15.16 -5.46
C ALA A 54 -9.31 -15.10 -3.97
N THR A 55 -8.43 -15.65 -3.14
CA THR A 55 -8.59 -15.67 -1.67
C THR A 55 -7.35 -15.14 -0.96
N THR A 56 -6.21 -15.03 -1.63
CA THR A 56 -4.96 -14.61 -1.00
C THR A 56 -4.29 -13.51 -1.82
N ILE A 57 -3.86 -12.45 -1.14
CA ILE A 57 -3.04 -11.41 -1.75
C ILE A 57 -1.74 -11.20 -0.98
N ARG A 58 -0.70 -10.78 -1.70
CA ARG A 58 0.45 -10.08 -1.14
C ARG A 58 0.45 -8.65 -1.68
N GLU A 59 0.44 -7.67 -0.79
CA GLU A 59 0.58 -6.26 -1.15
C GLU A 59 2.03 -5.84 -0.93
N ASP A 60 2.76 -5.56 -2.01
CA ASP A 60 4.13 -5.05 -1.96
C ASP A 60 4.11 -3.52 -1.88
N PHE A 61 4.98 -2.96 -1.04
CA PHE A 61 5.04 -1.52 -0.72
C PHE A 61 3.73 -1.00 -0.13
N CYS A 62 3.18 -1.75 0.83
CA CYS A 62 1.81 -1.57 1.29
C CYS A 62 1.55 -0.24 2.02
N GLY A 63 2.60 0.45 2.47
CA GLY A 63 2.47 1.62 3.32
C GLY A 63 1.56 1.35 4.51
N THR A 64 0.41 2.02 4.54
CA THR A 64 -0.59 1.92 5.62
C THR A 64 -1.45 0.63 5.57
N ALA A 65 -1.20 -0.25 4.60
CA ALA A 65 -1.93 -1.49 4.36
C ALA A 65 -3.45 -1.32 4.15
N ASN A 66 -3.87 -0.14 3.67
CA ASN A 66 -5.28 0.19 3.45
C ASN A 66 -5.92 -0.76 2.41
N THR A 67 -5.22 -1.04 1.31
CA THR A 67 -5.66 -1.98 0.26
C THR A 67 -5.80 -3.40 0.80
N SER A 68 -4.83 -3.88 1.58
CA SER A 68 -4.93 -5.17 2.26
C SER A 68 -6.09 -5.25 3.25
N CYS A 69 -6.38 -4.17 3.98
CA CYS A 69 -7.53 -4.12 4.89
C CYS A 69 -8.85 -4.17 4.11
N GLU A 70 -8.98 -3.41 3.03
CA GLU A 70 -10.15 -3.46 2.14
C GLU A 70 -10.38 -4.87 1.59
N TRP A 71 -9.32 -5.51 1.07
CA TRP A 71 -9.40 -6.90 0.58
C TRP A 71 -9.91 -7.88 1.64
N VAL A 72 -9.32 -7.85 2.84
CA VAL A 72 -9.69 -8.75 3.95
C VAL A 72 -11.10 -8.49 4.45
N GLY A 73 -11.56 -7.23 4.40
CA GLY A 73 -12.91 -6.82 4.77
C GLY A 73 -14.02 -7.39 3.87
N ARG A 74 -13.72 -7.68 2.60
CA ARG A 74 -14.72 -8.11 1.60
C ARG A 74 -15.25 -9.52 1.80
N ARG A 75 -14.41 -10.46 2.24
CA ARG A 75 -14.77 -11.88 2.40
C ARG A 75 -14.06 -12.51 3.57
N GLU A 76 -14.73 -13.41 4.29
CA GLU A 76 -14.16 -14.12 5.45
C GLU A 76 -13.01 -15.06 5.07
N THR A 77 -12.95 -15.50 3.81
CA THR A 77 -11.90 -16.37 3.27
C THR A 77 -10.65 -15.61 2.84
N ASN A 78 -10.72 -14.28 2.76
CA ASN A 78 -9.62 -13.48 2.23
C ASN A 78 -8.45 -13.39 3.23
N LEU A 79 -7.24 -13.61 2.75
CA LEU A 79 -6.00 -13.41 3.50
C LEU A 79 -5.13 -12.38 2.79
N ALA A 80 -4.43 -11.55 3.57
CA ALA A 80 -3.49 -10.58 3.04
C ALA A 80 -2.14 -10.63 3.76
N PHE A 81 -1.07 -10.53 2.98
CA PHE A 81 0.31 -10.38 3.45
C PHE A 81 0.83 -9.04 2.93
N ALA A 82 0.93 -8.03 3.79
CA ALA A 82 1.28 -6.67 3.41
C ALA A 82 2.74 -6.38 3.80
N VAL A 83 3.56 -5.94 2.84
CA VAL A 83 5.01 -5.80 3.00
C VAL A 83 5.43 -4.34 2.79
N ASP A 84 6.12 -3.76 3.75
CA ASP A 84 6.77 -2.45 3.62
C ASP A 84 8.09 -2.41 4.40
N LEU A 85 8.96 -1.44 4.10
CA LEU A 85 10.22 -1.24 4.80
C LEU A 85 10.09 -0.25 5.98
N ASP A 86 9.04 0.58 5.99
CA ASP A 86 8.85 1.63 6.98
C ASP A 86 7.96 1.15 8.15
N ASP A 87 8.61 0.74 9.24
CA ASP A 87 7.95 0.26 10.46
C ASP A 87 7.00 1.31 11.07
N ASP A 88 7.34 2.60 11.01
CA ASP A 88 6.50 3.67 11.53
C ASP A 88 5.19 3.79 10.73
N VAL A 89 5.25 3.57 9.42
CA VAL A 89 4.06 3.58 8.54
C VAL A 89 3.22 2.32 8.77
N LEU A 90 3.85 1.17 8.96
CA LEU A 90 3.15 -0.08 9.30
C LEU A 90 2.46 0.01 10.65
N ASP A 91 3.08 0.60 11.66
CA ASP A 91 2.48 0.83 12.98
C ASP A 91 1.30 1.79 12.89
N TRP A 92 1.43 2.84 12.08
CA TRP A 92 0.30 3.72 11.79
C TRP A 92 -0.86 2.95 11.14
N GLY A 93 -0.58 2.13 10.12
CA GLY A 93 -1.58 1.29 9.45
C GLY A 93 -2.22 0.27 10.39
N ARG A 94 -1.43 -0.32 11.29
CA ARG A 94 -1.93 -1.24 12.32
C ARG A 94 -2.94 -0.54 13.22
N LEU A 95 -2.60 0.65 13.73
CA LEU A 95 -3.47 1.40 14.64
C LEU A 95 -4.72 1.95 13.96
N HIS A 96 -4.62 2.40 12.71
CA HIS A 96 -5.68 3.18 12.06
C HIS A 96 -6.52 2.38 11.07
N ASN A 97 -5.98 1.34 10.42
CA ASN A 97 -6.67 0.55 9.41
C ASN A 97 -6.99 -0.85 9.92
N VAL A 98 -5.99 -1.59 10.42
CA VAL A 98 -6.19 -2.98 10.88
C VAL A 98 -7.17 -3.05 12.04
N THR A 99 -7.08 -2.16 13.03
CA THR A 99 -8.02 -2.14 14.18
C THR A 99 -9.48 -1.86 13.79
N ARG A 100 -9.75 -1.35 12.58
CA ARG A 100 -11.12 -1.13 12.10
C ARG A 100 -11.76 -2.41 11.55
N LEU A 101 -10.96 -3.43 11.26
CA LEU A 101 -11.46 -4.76 10.93
C LEU A 101 -12.05 -5.40 12.19
N ASN A 102 -13.02 -6.31 12.01
CA ASN A 102 -13.45 -7.18 13.10
C ASN A 102 -12.31 -8.13 13.54
N ASP A 103 -12.45 -8.78 14.70
CA ASP A 103 -11.43 -9.69 15.24
C ASP A 103 -10.99 -10.77 14.24
N SER A 104 -11.94 -11.31 13.46
CA SER A 104 -11.65 -12.30 12.42
C SER A 104 -10.80 -11.70 11.28
N GLY A 105 -11.11 -10.48 10.82
CA GLY A 105 -10.35 -9.78 9.79
C GLY A 105 -8.94 -9.42 10.25
N SER A 106 -8.79 -8.92 11.47
CA SER A 106 -7.47 -8.56 12.03
C SER A 106 -6.51 -9.76 12.09
N ASN A 107 -7.02 -10.98 12.29
CA ASN A 107 -6.22 -12.21 12.29
C ASN A 107 -5.87 -12.74 10.89
N ARG A 108 -6.45 -12.16 9.83
CA ARG A 108 -6.29 -12.57 8.43
C ARG A 108 -5.37 -11.65 7.62
N ILE A 109 -4.81 -10.62 8.27
CA ILE A 109 -3.81 -9.73 7.71
C ILE A 109 -2.50 -9.88 8.48
N VAL A 110 -1.40 -10.06 7.76
CA VAL A 110 -0.04 -10.10 8.34
C VAL A 110 0.76 -8.95 7.74
N LEU A 111 1.31 -8.10 8.61
CA LEU A 111 2.20 -7.01 8.21
C LEU A 111 3.65 -7.45 8.37
N PHE A 112 4.46 -7.29 7.32
CA PHE A 112 5.89 -7.56 7.32
C PHE A 112 6.67 -6.25 7.14
N CYS A 113 7.47 -5.90 8.15
CA CYS A 113 8.51 -4.90 8.01
C CYS A 113 9.75 -5.54 7.36
N ASP A 114 9.75 -5.67 6.04
CA ASP A 114 10.80 -6.37 5.29
C ASP A 114 10.98 -5.83 3.85
N ASP A 115 12.08 -6.21 3.23
CA ASP A 115 12.41 -5.91 1.83
C ASP A 115 11.64 -6.84 0.90
N VAL A 116 10.85 -6.29 -0.02
CA VAL A 116 10.07 -7.07 -1.00
C VAL A 116 10.93 -7.99 -1.89
N LEU A 117 12.24 -7.72 -1.97
CA LEU A 117 13.22 -8.57 -2.67
C LEU A 117 13.66 -9.79 -1.86
N LYS A 118 13.34 -9.87 -0.58
CA LYS A 118 13.83 -10.90 0.37
C LYS A 118 12.74 -11.56 1.19
N VAL A 119 11.60 -10.88 1.38
CA VAL A 119 10.49 -11.34 2.21
C VAL A 119 10.03 -12.73 1.76
N GLU A 120 9.83 -13.61 2.74
CA GLU A 120 9.26 -14.93 2.54
C GLU A 120 7.80 -14.93 3.00
N THR A 121 6.89 -15.19 2.06
CA THR A 121 5.46 -15.33 2.33
C THR A 121 4.99 -16.68 1.81
N PRO A 122 3.85 -17.21 2.28
CA PRO A 122 3.13 -18.24 1.55
C PRO A 122 2.87 -17.81 0.10
N ALA A 123 2.75 -18.77 -0.81
CA ALA A 123 2.35 -18.48 -2.19
C ALA A 123 0.92 -17.94 -2.21
N VAL A 124 0.68 -16.90 -3.02
CA VAL A 124 -0.61 -16.19 -3.09
C VAL A 124 -1.24 -16.23 -4.48
N ASP A 125 -2.54 -15.95 -4.55
CA ASP A 125 -3.28 -15.82 -5.81
C ASP A 125 -2.88 -14.55 -6.56
N MET A 126 -2.70 -13.44 -5.84
CA MET A 126 -2.36 -12.16 -6.45
C MET A 126 -1.24 -11.44 -5.69
N VAL A 127 -0.31 -10.85 -6.43
CA VAL A 127 0.62 -9.86 -5.89
C VAL A 127 0.21 -8.50 -6.43
N LEU A 128 0.02 -7.54 -5.54
CA LEU A 128 -0.37 -6.16 -5.88
C LEU A 128 0.81 -5.23 -5.62
N ALA A 129 1.22 -4.50 -6.65
CA ALA A 129 2.24 -3.44 -6.57
C ALA A 129 1.73 -2.18 -7.27
N MET A 130 0.73 -1.58 -6.64
CA MET A 130 -0.05 -0.46 -7.17
C MET A 130 0.59 0.89 -6.80
N ASN A 131 -0.02 1.99 -7.23
CA ASN A 131 0.39 3.36 -7.03
C ASN A 131 1.83 3.65 -7.49
N PHE A 132 2.25 3.00 -8.59
CA PHE A 132 3.58 3.12 -9.19
C PHE A 132 4.75 2.80 -8.23
N SER A 133 4.46 2.10 -7.13
CA SER A 133 5.41 1.85 -6.03
C SER A 133 6.71 1.19 -6.49
N TYR A 134 6.61 0.22 -7.39
CA TYR A 134 7.74 -0.48 -8.00
C TYR A 134 8.72 0.42 -8.78
N GLN A 135 8.31 1.65 -9.15
CA GLN A 135 9.21 2.63 -9.79
C GLN A 135 10.31 3.14 -8.85
N VAL A 136 10.29 2.77 -7.57
CA VAL A 136 11.41 2.99 -6.65
C VAL A 136 12.69 2.31 -7.15
N PHE A 137 12.59 1.18 -7.86
CA PHE A 137 13.75 0.49 -8.43
C PHE A 137 14.35 1.27 -9.60
N LYS A 138 15.59 1.73 -9.44
CA LYS A 138 16.27 2.60 -10.42
C LYS A 138 17.13 1.85 -11.43
N THR A 139 17.22 0.53 -11.33
CA THR A 139 17.97 -0.29 -12.29
C THR A 139 17.10 -1.41 -12.86
N ARG A 140 17.34 -1.74 -14.14
CA ARG A 140 16.68 -2.87 -14.80
C ARG A 140 16.99 -4.19 -14.09
N GLN A 141 18.22 -4.34 -13.58
CA GLN A 141 18.63 -5.56 -12.88
C GLN A 141 17.77 -5.78 -11.63
N THR A 142 17.64 -4.76 -10.77
CA THR A 142 16.83 -4.86 -9.55
C THR A 142 15.35 -5.08 -9.86
N LEU A 143 14.81 -4.43 -10.91
CA LEU A 143 13.43 -4.67 -11.32
C LEU A 143 13.22 -6.12 -11.83
N CYS A 144 14.20 -6.68 -12.55
CA CYS A 144 14.14 -8.08 -12.95
C CYS A 144 14.27 -9.05 -11.76
N GLU A 145 15.05 -8.70 -10.74
CA GLU A 145 15.12 -9.45 -9.48
C GLU A 145 13.77 -9.43 -8.77
N TYR A 146 13.14 -8.26 -8.65
CA TYR A 146 11.78 -8.12 -8.12
C TYR A 146 10.75 -8.98 -8.86
N PHE A 147 10.73 -8.97 -10.20
CA PHE A 147 9.79 -9.83 -10.93
C PHE A 147 10.02 -11.33 -10.72
N ARG A 148 11.25 -11.76 -10.42
CA ARG A 148 11.51 -13.16 -10.04
C ARG A 148 10.95 -13.47 -8.66
N THR A 149 11.18 -12.59 -7.68
CA THR A 149 10.65 -12.79 -6.32
C THR A 149 9.13 -12.83 -6.31
N VAL A 150 8.50 -11.92 -7.05
CA VAL A 150 7.04 -11.91 -7.23
C VAL A 150 6.54 -13.20 -7.88
N ARG A 151 7.17 -13.65 -8.97
CA ARG A 151 6.77 -14.91 -9.63
C ARG A 151 6.89 -16.10 -8.68
N ASP A 152 7.95 -16.15 -7.88
CA ASP A 152 8.18 -17.25 -6.95
C ASP A 152 7.22 -17.20 -5.73
N ALA A 153 6.63 -16.03 -5.44
CA ALA A 153 5.58 -15.83 -4.43
C ALA A 153 4.16 -16.07 -4.94
N LEU A 154 3.96 -16.34 -6.23
CA LEU A 154 2.66 -16.65 -6.81
C LEU A 154 2.44 -18.16 -6.88
N VAL A 155 1.18 -18.59 -6.71
CA VAL A 155 0.76 -19.93 -7.14
C VAL A 155 0.85 -20.05 -8.67
N ASP A 156 0.80 -21.28 -9.21
CA ASP A 156 0.93 -21.51 -10.66
C ASP A 156 -0.03 -20.66 -11.51
N GLU A 157 -1.27 -20.48 -11.03
CA GLU A 157 -2.32 -19.67 -11.66
C GLU A 157 -2.40 -18.25 -11.10
N GLY A 158 -1.34 -17.78 -10.43
CA GLY A 158 -1.30 -16.47 -9.82
C GLY A 158 -1.23 -15.32 -10.84
N VAL A 159 -1.48 -14.10 -10.37
CA VAL A 159 -1.43 -12.89 -11.20
C VAL A 159 -0.71 -11.76 -10.45
N LEU A 160 0.22 -11.10 -11.13
CA LEU A 160 0.80 -9.84 -10.68
C LEU A 160 -0.01 -8.69 -11.26
N PHE A 161 -0.47 -7.77 -10.41
CA PHE A 161 -1.10 -6.51 -10.80
C PHE A 161 -0.17 -5.33 -10.51
N MET A 162 -0.02 -4.46 -11.52
CA MET A 162 0.79 -3.25 -11.49
C MET A 162 0.12 -2.19 -12.35
N ASP A 163 0.26 -0.92 -11.97
CA ASP A 163 -0.23 0.23 -12.73
C ASP A 163 0.90 1.00 -13.44
N ALA A 164 0.58 1.64 -14.56
CA ALA A 164 1.53 2.30 -15.47
C ALA A 164 0.93 3.56 -16.11
#